data_AF-A0A1W9VS00-F1
#
_entry.id   AF-A0A1W9VS00-F1
#
_cell.length_a   1.000
_cell.length_b   1.000
_cell.length_c   1.000
_cell.angle_alpha   90.00
_cell.angle_beta   90.00
_cell.angle_gamma   90.00
#
_symmetry.space_group_name_H-M   'P 1'
#
loop_
_entity.id
_entity.type
_entity.pdbx_description
1 polymer ?
#
loop_
_entity_poly.entity_id
_entity_poly.type
_entity_poly.pdbx_seq_one_letter_code
_entity_poly.pdbx_strand_id
1 'polypeptide(L)' 'MREDDYAYVDKTKYIYNLIDRGTYYFLSRPRRFGKSLLIDTISELFKGSKEYFKGLYIYDKWDWSVKYPV' A
#
# COMPACT_ATOMS: atom_id res chain seq x y z
N MET A 1 10.13 -3.99 -11.35
CA MET A 1 9.24 -4.89 -10.57
C MET A 1 8.54 -5.98 -11.40
N ARG A 2 8.43 -5.85 -12.73
CA ARG A 2 7.95 -6.94 -13.62
C ARG A 2 9.06 -7.61 -14.44
N GLU A 3 10.32 -7.24 -14.21
CA GLU A 3 11.48 -7.71 -15.00
C GLU A 3 12.27 -8.83 -14.32
N ASP A 4 12.00 -9.08 -13.04
CA ASP A 4 12.53 -10.21 -12.29
C ASP A 4 11.36 -11.13 -11.94
N ASP A 5 11.59 -12.44 -11.89
CA ASP A 5 10.61 -13.53 -11.72
C ASP A 5 9.94 -13.57 -10.32
N TYR A 6 9.65 -12.40 -9.75
CA TYR A 6 8.98 -12.21 -8.48
C TYR A 6 7.49 -11.93 -8.69
N ALA A 7 6.63 -12.77 -8.10
CA ALA A 7 5.20 -12.50 -8.04
C ALA A 7 4.90 -11.45 -6.94
N TYR A 8 4.42 -10.27 -7.34
CA TYR A 8 3.84 -9.32 -6.39
C TYR A 8 2.43 -9.79 -5.99
N VAL A 9 2.25 -10.13 -4.71
CA VAL A 9 0.94 -10.44 -4.16
C VAL A 9 0.24 -9.15 -3.79
N ASP A 10 -0.86 -8.83 -4.48
CA ASP A 10 -1.66 -7.64 -4.19
C ASP A 10 -2.25 -7.69 -2.77
N LYS A 11 -1.77 -6.79 -1.91
CA LYS A 11 -2.27 -6.61 -0.53
C LYS A 11 -3.07 -5.30 -0.37
N THR A 12 -3.32 -4.58 -1.45
CA THR A 12 -3.90 -3.23 -1.39
C THR A 12 -5.34 -3.22 -0.87
N LYS A 13 -6.08 -4.33 -0.99
CA LYS A 13 -7.38 -4.52 -0.31
C LYS A 13 -7.27 -4.45 1.22
N TYR A 14 -6.24 -5.06 1.79
CA TYR A 14 -6.01 -5.02 3.23
C TYR A 14 -5.57 -3.63 3.67
N ILE A 15 -4.73 -2.95 2.86
CA ILE A 15 -4.34 -1.57 3.10
C ILE A 15 -5.57 -0.64 3.11
N TYR A 16 -6.46 -0.77 2.13
CA TYR A 16 -7.69 0.01 2.06
C TYR A 16 -8.54 -0.14 3.32
N ASN A 17 -8.82 -1.39 3.73
CA ASN A 17 -9.58 -1.66 4.95
C ASN A 17 -8.86 -1.15 6.21
N LEU A 18 -7.53 -1.20 6.23
CA LEU A 18 -6.71 -0.74 7.34
C LEU A 18 -6.84 0.78 7.52
N ILE A 19 -6.78 1.53 6.43
CA ILE A 19 -6.94 3.00 6.42
C ILE A 19 -8.37 3.41 6.76
N ASP A 20 -9.37 2.73 6.19
CA ASP A 20 -10.79 3.07 6.39
C ASP A 20 -11.28 2.84 7.82
N ARG A 21 -10.80 1.79 8.49
CA ARG A 21 -11.38 1.32 9.76
C ARG A 21 -10.56 1.61 11.01
N GLY A 22 -9.29 1.97 10.87
CA GLY A 22 -8.39 2.00 12.02
C GLY A 22 -7.91 3.38 12.40
N THR A 23 -7.79 3.59 13.71
CA THR A 23 -7.21 4.79 14.29
C THR A 23 -5.72 4.58 14.63
N TYR A 24 -5.38 3.42 15.21
CA TYR A 24 -4.00 3.08 15.60
C TYR A 24 -3.72 1.58 15.39
N TYR A 25 -2.57 1.24 14.81
CA TYR A 25 -2.14 -0.13 14.58
C TYR A 25 -0.77 -0.41 15.18
N PHE A 26 -0.64 -1.55 15.85
CA PHE A 26 0.64 -2.08 16.29
C PHE A 26 1.19 -3.09 15.28
N LEU A 27 2.31 -2.75 14.65
CA LEU A 27 3.04 -3.68 13.78
C LEU A 27 4.08 -4.46 14.61
N SER A 28 3.72 -5.62 15.15
CA SER A 28 4.62 -6.52 15.90
C SER A 28 5.86 -6.88 15.07
N ARG A 29 7.09 -6.92 15.62
CA ARG A 29 8.42 -6.96 14.90
C ARG A 29 9.01 -8.37 14.55
N PRO A 30 8.33 -9.32 13.87
CA PRO A 30 9.02 -10.45 13.25
C PRO A 30 9.94 -9.98 12.10
N ARG A 31 11.17 -10.48 12.08
CA ARG A 31 12.18 -10.15 11.05
C ARG A 31 11.76 -10.74 9.70
N ARG A 32 11.98 -10.00 8.62
CA ARG A 32 11.65 -10.36 7.21
C ARG A 32 10.16 -10.60 6.90
N PHE A 33 9.23 -10.17 7.73
CA PHE A 33 7.80 -10.34 7.47
C PHE A 33 7.24 -9.43 6.34
N GLY A 34 8.09 -8.67 5.64
CA GLY A 34 7.66 -7.81 4.53
C GLY A 34 7.00 -6.50 4.97
N LYS A 35 7.29 -6.03 6.19
CA LYS A 35 6.73 -4.78 6.71
C LYS A 35 7.23 -3.52 6.01
N SER A 36 8.51 -3.45 5.68
CA SER A 36 9.09 -2.27 5.03
C SER A 36 8.34 -2.01 3.72
N LEU A 37 8.23 -3.03 2.87
CA LEU A 37 7.46 -2.95 1.63
C LEU A 37 6.00 -2.52 1.86
N LEU A 38 5.34 -3.02 2.90
CA LEU A 38 3.98 -2.62 3.24
C LEU A 38 3.89 -1.13 3.60
N ILE A 39 4.80 -0.64 4.46
CA ILE A 39 4.85 0.77 4.87
C ILE A 39 5.20 1.67 3.67
N ASP A 40 6.14 1.25 2.83
CA ASP A 40 6.51 1.97 1.61
C ASP A 40 5.33 2.05 0.64
N THR A 41 4.59 0.95 0.47
CA THR A 41 3.35 0.91 -0.34
C THR A 41 2.30 1.88 0.22
N ILE A 42 2.13 1.92 1.54
CA ILE A 42 1.22 2.88 2.18
C ILE A 42 1.69 4.31 1.94
N SER A 43 2.99 4.60 2.10
CA SER A 43 3.56 5.93 1.85
C SER A 43 3.31 6.39 0.40
N GLU A 44 3.59 5.54 -0.58
CA GLU A 44 3.35 5.86 -2.00
C GLU A 44 1.87 6.07 -2.33
N LEU A 45 0.97 5.35 -1.64
CA LEU A 45 -0.47 5.58 -1.76
C LEU A 45 -0.85 6.99 -1.28
N PHE A 46 -0.34 7.41 -0.12
CA PHE A 46 -0.59 8.74 0.44
C PHE A 46 0.06 9.89 -0.36
N LYS A 47 1.20 9.64 -1.03
CA LYS A 47 1.80 10.57 -2.01
C LYS A 47 0.97 10.72 -3.29
N GLY A 48 0.09 9.77 -3.58
CA GLY A 48 -0.70 9.72 -4.80
C GLY A 48 0.09 9.22 -6.02
N SER A 49 1.04 8.31 -5.83
CA SER A 49 1.84 7.68 -6.90
C SER A 49 1.02 6.68 -7.73
N LYS A 50 -0.05 7.18 -8.37
CA LYS A 50 -1.12 6.42 -9.06
C LYS A 50 -0.62 5.34 -10.01
N GLU A 51 0.47 5.60 -10.71
CA GLU A 51 1.04 4.68 -11.71
C GLU A 51 1.45 3.33 -11.11
N TYR A 52 1.91 3.29 -9.85
CA TYR A 52 2.31 2.05 -9.18
C TYR A 52 1.12 1.15 -8.81
N PHE A 53 -0.08 1.72 -8.77
CA PHE A 53 -1.29 1.01 -8.34
C PHE A 53 -2.16 0.55 -9.50
N LYS A 54 -1.77 0.81 -10.76
CA LYS A 54 -2.53 0.38 -11.95
C LYS A 54 -2.75 -1.13 -11.94
N GLY A 55 -4.02 -1.54 -11.97
CA GLY A 55 -4.43 -2.94 -11.97
C GLY A 55 -4.45 -3.62 -10.61
N LEU A 56 -4.15 -2.89 -9.52
CA LEU A 56 -4.33 -3.36 -8.14
C LEU A 56 -5.72 -2.99 -7.62
N TYR A 57 -6.19 -3.70 -6.60
CA TYR A 57 -7.53 -3.51 -6.01
C TYR A 57 -7.83 -2.06 -5.60
N ILE A 58 -6.84 -1.32 -5.10
CA ILE A 58 -7.05 0.04 -4.58
C ILE A 58 -7.21 1.10 -5.68
N TYR A 59 -6.93 0.77 -6.95
CA TYR A 59 -6.82 1.74 -8.03
C TYR A 59 -8.10 2.57 -8.24
N ASP A 60 -9.26 1.93 -8.22
CA ASP A 60 -10.57 2.55 -8.39
C ASP A 60 -11.24 2.96 -7.07
N LYS A 61 -10.61 2.66 -5.92
CA LYS A 61 -11.14 2.91 -4.57
C LYS A 61 -10.50 4.09 -3.86
N TRP A 62 -9.36 4.56 -4.36
CA TRP A 62 -8.63 5.68 -3.78
C TRP A 62 -8.92 6.99 -4.51
N ASP A 63 -9.07 8.08 -3.75
CA ASP A 63 -9.17 9.42 -4.33
C ASP A 63 -7.77 9.97 -4.62
N TRP A 64 -7.35 9.85 -5.88
CA TRP A 64 -6.05 10.32 -6.36
C TRP A 64 -5.90 11.84 -6.41
N SER A 65 -6.98 12.60 -6.21
CA SER A 65 -6.90 14.07 -6.10
C SER A 65 -6.36 14.51 -4.74
N VAL A 66 -6.55 13.67 -3.70
CA VAL A 66 -6.09 13.95 -2.35
C VAL A 66 -4.65 13.47 -2.19
N LYS A 67 -3.78 14.41 -1.83
CA LYS A 67 -2.37 14.14 -1.49
C LYS A 67 -2.10 14.61 -0.08
N TYR A 68 -1.47 13.75 0.70
CA TYR A 68 -1.11 14.06 2.06
C TYR A 68 0.37 14.46 2.11
N PRO A 69 0.76 15.48 2.90
CA PRO A 69 2.16 15.74 3.17
C PRO A 69 2.70 14.55 3.97
N VAL A 70 3.62 13.79 3.38
CA VAL A 70 4.26 12.60 3.95
C VAL A 70 5.77 12.68 3.87
#